data_AF-A0A523G6N3-F1
#
_entry.id   AF-A0A523G6N3-F1
#
_cell.length_a   1.000
_cell.length_b   1.000
_cell.length_c   1.000
_cell.angle_alpha   90.00
_cell.angle_beta   90.00
_cell.angle_gamma   90.00
#
_symmetry.space_group_name_H-M   'P 1'
#
loop_
_entity.id
_entity.type
_entity.pdbx_description
1 polymer ?
#
loop_
_entity_poly.entity_id
_entity_poly.type
_entity_poly.pdbx_seq_one_letter_code
_entity_poly.pdbx_strand_id
1 'polypeptide(L)' 'MEDIEREHIIRVLIQTEWQVHGKDGAAKILDMNSSTLRSMMVKLGIKKRIIALN' A
#
# COMPACT_ATOMS: atom_id res chain seq x y z
N MET A 1 -8.23 7.71 -13.43
CA MET A 1 -6.80 7.33 -13.32
C MET A 1 -6.42 7.07 -11.87
N GLU A 2 -6.77 7.99 -10.95
CA GLU A 2 -6.52 7.81 -9.50
C GLU A 2 -7.17 6.54 -8.92
N ASP A 3 -8.36 6.13 -9.38
CA ASP A 3 -9.00 4.88 -8.90
C ASP A 3 -8.22 3.62 -9.27
N ILE A 4 -7.65 3.56 -10.48
CA ILE A 4 -6.85 2.41 -10.95
C ILE A 4 -5.55 2.33 -10.16
N GLU A 5 -4.89 3.47 -9.96
CA GLU A 5 -3.66 3.56 -9.15
C GLU A 5 -3.94 3.15 -7.70
N ARG A 6 -5.03 3.66 -7.12
CA ARG A 6 -5.48 3.29 -5.77
C ARG A 6 -5.71 1.79 -5.66
N GLU A 7 -6.46 1.20 -6.59
CA GLU A 7 -6.77 -0.22 -6.57
C GLU A 7 -5.50 -1.07 -6.70
N HIS A 8 -4.58 -0.69 -7.59
CA HIS A 8 -3.31 -1.39 -7.76
C HIS A 8 -2.47 -1.37 -6.47
N ILE A 9 -2.33 -0.20 -5.84
CA ILE A 9 -1.60 -0.06 -4.57
C ILE A 9 -2.25 -0.90 -3.47
N ILE A 10 -3.59 -0.91 -3.37
CA ILE A 10 -4.30 -1.73 -2.38
C ILE A 10 -4.04 -3.22 -2.61
N ARG A 11 -4.09 -3.71 -3.85
CA ARG A 11 -3.84 -5.12 -4.17
C ARG A 11 -2.43 -5.54 -3.74
N VAL A 12 -1.42 -4.73 -4.02
CA VAL A 12 -0.04 -5.02 -3.60
C VAL A 12 0.11 -4.96 -2.08
N LEU A 13 -0.50 -3.96 -1.42
CA LEU A 13 -0.50 -3.89 0.05
C LEU A 13 -1.16 -5.12 0.68
N ILE A 14 -2.23 -5.66 0.09
CA ILE A 14 -2.85 -6.91 0.57
C ILE A 14 -1.89 -8.09 0.38
N GLN A 15 -1.28 -8.21 -0.80
CA GLN A 15 -0.32 -9.28 -1.12
C GLN A 15 0.87 -9.31 -0.16
N THR A 16 1.32 -8.15 0.33
CA THR A 16 2.44 -8.04 1.28
C THR A 16 1.99 -7.95 2.74
N GLU A 17 0.76 -8.31 3.06
CA GLU A 17 0.20 -8.23 4.43
C GLU A 17 0.27 -6.83 5.07
N TRP A 18 0.25 -5.81 4.21
CA TRP A 18 0.43 -4.39 4.49
C TRP A 18 1.86 -4.00 4.91
N GLN A 19 2.85 -4.86 4.67
CA GLN A 19 4.24 -4.50 4.82
C GLN A 19 4.65 -3.51 3.71
N VAL A 20 4.96 -2.27 4.10
CA VAL A 20 5.31 -1.18 3.17
C VAL A 20 6.79 -1.24 2.75
N HIS A 21 7.68 -1.73 3.62
CA HIS A 21 9.15 -1.67 3.44
C HIS A 21 9.81 -3.05 3.46
N GLY A 22 11.11 -3.11 3.16
CA GLY A 22 11.90 -4.35 3.17
C GLY A 22 11.88 -5.07 1.82
N LYS A 23 12.61 -6.19 1.73
CA LYS A 23 12.80 -6.95 0.49
C LYS A 23 11.49 -7.47 -0.12
N ASP A 24 10.51 -7.76 0.73
CA ASP A 24 9.18 -8.30 0.35
C ASP A 24 8.07 -7.25 0.54
N GLY A 25 8.42 -5.99 0.79
CA GLY A 25 7.46 -4.92 1.03
C GLY A 25 6.81 -4.40 -0.26
N ALA A 26 5.61 -3.84 -0.13
CA ALA A 26 4.82 -3.35 -1.26
C ALA A 26 5.58 -2.34 -2.12
N ALA A 27 6.40 -1.47 -1.51
CA ALA A 27 7.20 -0.50 -2.25
C ALA A 27 8.20 -1.16 -3.22
N LYS A 28 8.74 -2.34 -2.87
CA LYS A 28 9.65 -3.08 -3.74
C LYS A 28 8.93 -3.66 -4.95
N ILE A 29 7.72 -4.19 -4.75
CA ILE A 29 6.88 -4.75 -5.81
C ILE A 29 6.36 -3.65 -6.75
N LEU A 30 6.01 -2.50 -6.20
CA LEU A 30 5.59 -1.31 -6.94
C LEU A 30 6.76 -0.51 -7.55
N ASP A 31 7.98 -1.01 -7.42
CA ASP A 31 9.23 -0.38 -7.88
C ASP A 31 9.37 1.10 -7.50
N MET A 32 9.14 1.41 -6.23
CA MET A 32 9.22 2.78 -5.70
C MET A 32 9.82 2.86 -4.30
N ASN A 33 10.19 4.06 -3.88
CA ASN A 33 10.63 4.27 -2.50
C ASN A 33 9.46 4.09 -1.52
N SER A 34 9.73 3.48 -0.36
CA SER A 34 8.73 3.32 0.70
C SER A 34 8.16 4.65 1.23
N SER A 35 8.93 5.74 1.22
CA SER A 35 8.42 7.08 1.57
C SER A 35 7.45 7.60 0.52
N THR A 36 7.74 7.39 -0.77
CA THR A 36 6.83 7.71 -1.88
C THR A 36 5.52 6.93 -1.73
N LEU A 37 5.59 5.63 -1.48
CA LEU A 37 4.39 4.80 -1.27
C LEU A 37 3.54 5.32 -0.11
N ARG A 38 4.16 5.71 1.02
CA ARG A 38 3.43 6.30 2.16
C ARG A 38 2.74 7.62 1.79
N SER A 39 3.42 8.50 1.08
CA SER A 39 2.83 9.76 0.60
C SER A 39 1.66 9.51 -0.36
N MET A 40 1.79 8.52 -1.24
CA MET A 40 0.71 8.10 -2.15
C MET A 40 -0.48 7.51 -1.38
N MET A 41 -0.23 6.70 -0.35
CA MET A 41 -1.29 6.19 0.52
C MET A 41 -2.06 7.33 1.20
N VAL A 42 -1.38 8.39 1.65
CA VAL A 42 -2.04 9.58 2.21
C VAL A 42 -2.85 10.31 1.13
N LYS A 43 -2.24 10.61 -0.02
CA LYS A 43 -2.88 11.31 -1.15
C LYS A 43 -4.14 10.59 -1.61
N LEU A 44 -4.07 9.26 -1.72
CA LEU A 44 -5.16 8.40 -2.18
C LEU A 44 -6.05 7.92 -1.03
N GLY A 45 -5.87 8.38 0.22
CA GLY A 45 -6.71 7.97 1.34
C GLY A 45 -6.75 6.45 1.60
N ILE A 46 -5.63 5.75 1.39
CA ILE A 46 -5.44 4.32 1.63
C ILE A 46 -5.02 4.12 3.09
N LYS A 47 -5.79 3.33 3.85
CA LYS A 47 -5.50 3.02 5.26
C LYS A 47 -5.82 1.56 5.55
N LYS A 48 -4.95 0.88 6.31
CA LYS A 48 -5.23 -0.47 6.83
C LYS A 48 -6.32 -0.34 7.88
N ARG A 49 -7.52 -0.86 7.60
CA ARG A 49 -8.56 -1.00 8.63
C ARG A 49 -8.29 -2.31 9.36
N ILE A 50 -7.77 -2.24 10.58
CA ILE A 50 -7.77 -3.40 11.47
C ILE A 50 -9.21 -3.52 11.97
N ILE A 51 -9.92 -4.54 11.49
CA ILE A 51 -11.15 -4.96 12.16
C ILE A 51 -10.68 -5.87 13.29
N ALA A 52 -10.69 -5.35 14.52
CA ALA A 52 -10.57 -6.23 15.68
C ALA A 52 -11.81 -7.13 15.66
N LEU A 53 -11.61 -8.43 15.48
CA LEU A 53 -12.67 -9.42 15.65
C LEU A 53 -13.01 -9.44 17.15
N ASN A 54 -14.27 -9.11 17.46
CA ASN A 54 -14.87 -9.26 18.78
C ASN A 54 -15.24 -10.73 19.02
#